data_AF-A0A6B2UDN8-F1
#
_entry.id   AF-A0A6B2UDN8-F1
#
_cell.length_a   1.000
_cell.length_b   1.000
_cell.length_c   1.000
_cell.angle_alpha   90.00
_cell.angle_beta   90.00
_cell.angle_gamma   90.00
#
_symmetry.space_group_name_H-M   'P 1'
#
loop_
_entity.id
_entity.type
_entity.pdbx_description
1 polymer ?
#
loop_
_entity_poly.entity_id
_entity_poly.type
_entity_poly.pdbx_seq_one_letter_code
_entity_poly.pdbx_strand_id
1 'polypeptide(L)'
;MVTGGAREQLADVTAAAVAVAVESARTGKYNVETARTLAAVVGEMGARIVGDAELRGFSTGWQEAMATRAPAPARPLRAAGAGPRGTAAAPGP
;
A
#
# COMPACT_ATOMS: atom_id res chain seq x y z
N MET A 1 16.87 -3.00 -13.62
CA MET A 1 16.14 -3.41 -12.42
C MET A 1 16.10 -2.20 -11.50
N VAL A 2 15.01 -1.44 -11.51
CA VAL A 2 14.85 -0.28 -10.60
C VAL A 2 14.40 -0.87 -9.27
N THR A 3 15.32 -0.96 -8.30
CA THR A 3 15.09 -1.61 -6.99
C THR A 3 14.71 -0.61 -5.90
N GLY A 4 14.52 0.67 -6.23
CA GLY A 4 14.21 1.72 -5.26
C GLY A 4 12.72 1.95 -5.04
N GLY A 5 12.35 2.39 -3.84
CA GLY A 5 11.01 2.90 -3.52
C GLY A 5 10.66 4.14 -4.35
N ALA A 6 9.38 4.53 -4.38
CA ALA A 6 8.88 5.58 -5.28
C ALA A 6 9.72 6.87 -5.33
N ARG A 7 10.25 7.30 -4.16
CA ARG A 7 11.15 8.46 -4.07
C ARG A 7 12.48 8.26 -4.81
N GLU A 8 13.07 7.08 -4.71
CA GLU A 8 14.31 6.74 -5.41
C GLU A 8 14.07 6.66 -6.92
N GLN A 9 12.93 6.11 -7.34
CA GLN A 9 12.55 6.09 -8.77
C GLN A 9 12.42 7.51 -9.34
N LEU A 10 11.79 8.44 -8.60
CA LEU A 10 11.70 9.83 -9.02
C LEU A 10 13.08 10.51 -9.07
N ALA A 11 13.94 10.22 -8.08
CA ALA A 11 15.31 10.73 -8.06
C ALA A 11 16.13 10.23 -9.27
N ASP A 12 16.02 8.94 -9.59
CA ASP A 12 16.70 8.34 -10.74
C ASP A 12 16.24 8.95 -12.08
N VAL A 13 14.93 9.14 -12.26
CA VAL A 13 14.38 9.79 -13.46
C VAL A 13 14.82 11.24 -13.54
N THR A 14 14.84 11.96 -12.42
CA THR A 14 15.31 13.35 -12.38
C THR A 14 16.79 13.45 -12.74
N ALA A 15 17.62 12.56 -12.20
CA ALA A 15 19.04 12.49 -12.53
C ALA A 15 19.26 12.18 -14.02
N ALA A 16 18.50 11.23 -14.58
CA ALA A 16 18.55 10.91 -16.00
C ALA A 16 18.13 12.10 -16.88
N ALA A 17 17.05 12.81 -16.52
CA ALA A 17 16.60 13.98 -17.24
C ALA A 17 17.66 15.10 -17.25
N VAL A 18 18.34 15.33 -16.12
CA VAL A 18 19.45 16.29 -16.02
C VAL A 18 20.64 15.87 -16.88
N ALA A 19 21.01 14.58 -16.87
CA ALA A 19 22.09 14.08 -17.71
C ALA A 19 21.79 14.30 -19.21
N VAL A 20 20.55 14.05 -19.64
CA VAL A 20 20.10 14.33 -21.02
C VAL A 20 20.13 15.82 -21.33
N ALA A 21 19.73 16.68 -20.40
CA ALA A 21 19.80 18.13 -20.57
C ALA A 21 21.25 18.59 -20.78
N VAL A 22 22.18 18.11 -19.96
CA VAL A 22 23.62 18.42 -20.05
C VAL A 22 24.19 17.97 -21.38
N GLU A 23 23.93 16.74 -21.81
CA GLU A 23 24.44 16.23 -23.09
C GLU A 23 23.82 16.97 -24.29
N SER A 24 22.53 17.30 -24.21
CA SER A 24 21.87 18.13 -25.22
C SER A 24 22.50 19.51 -25.30
N ALA A 25 22.89 20.11 -24.18
CA ALA A 25 23.56 21.41 -24.16
C ALA A 25 24.96 21.33 -24.78
N ARG A 26 25.73 20.28 -24.44
CA ARG A 26 27.07 20.03 -25.02
C ARG A 26 27.04 19.85 -26.53
N THR A 27 25.96 19.26 -27.06
CA THR A 27 25.78 19.01 -28.49
C THR A 27 25.02 20.13 -29.22
N GLY A 28 24.69 21.23 -28.53
CA GLY A 28 23.96 22.37 -29.11
C GLY A 28 22.49 22.09 -29.43
N LYS A 29 21.92 21.01 -28.88
CA LYS A 29 20.53 20.57 -29.10
C LYS A 29 19.58 21.00 -27.99
N TYR A 30 20.09 21.51 -26.88
CA TYR A 30 19.24 21.96 -25.77
C TYR A 30 18.47 23.23 -26.16
N ASN A 31 17.14 23.12 -26.17
CA ASN A 31 16.22 24.20 -26.49
C ASN A 31 14.99 24.16 -25.56
N VAL A 32 14.08 25.12 -25.72
CA VAL A 32 12.87 25.24 -24.89
C VAL A 32 12.00 23.98 -24.97
N GLU A 33 11.90 23.35 -26.13
CA GLU A 33 11.12 22.11 -26.32
C GLU A 33 11.74 20.93 -25.58
N THR A 34 13.06 20.80 -25.62
CA THR A 34 13.82 19.80 -24.84
C THR A 34 13.59 20.02 -23.35
N ALA A 35 13.71 21.27 -22.88
CA ALA A 35 13.47 21.61 -21.48
C ALA A 35 12.04 21.25 -21.03
N ARG A 36 11.03 21.60 -21.83
CA ARG A 36 9.62 21.26 -21.55
C ARG A 36 9.39 19.76 -21.52
N THR A 37 9.96 19.03 -22.48
CA THR A 37 9.83 17.57 -22.55
C THR A 37 10.42 16.91 -21.32
N LEU A 38 11.64 17.29 -20.93
CA LEU A 38 12.30 16.74 -19.73
C LEU A 38 11.52 17.07 -18.45
N ALA A 39 11.01 18.30 -18.32
CA ALA A 39 10.16 18.68 -17.20
C ALA A 39 8.85 17.87 -17.16
N ALA A 40 8.23 17.62 -18.31
CA ALA A 40 7.02 16.82 -18.42
C ALA A 40 7.26 15.36 -18.00
N VAL A 41 8.39 14.77 -18.40
CA VAL A 41 8.77 13.41 -17.99
C VAL A 41 8.91 13.29 -16.48
N VAL A 42 9.60 14.24 -15.84
CA VAL A 42 9.75 14.25 -14.37
C VAL A 42 8.40 14.47 -13.68
N GLY A 43 7.60 15.41 -14.18
CA GLY A 43 6.27 15.71 -13.62
C GLY A 43 5.31 14.53 -13.72
N GLU A 44 5.26 13.86 -14.87
CA GLU A 44 4.44 12.67 -15.11
C GLU A 44 4.81 11.52 -14.16
N MET A 45 6.10 11.28 -13.93
CA MET A 45 6.53 10.28 -12.95
C MET A 45 6.11 10.64 -11.53
N GLY A 46 6.16 11.93 -11.16
CA GLY A 46 5.62 12.40 -9.89
C GLY A 46 4.11 12.16 -9.76
N ALA A 47 3.34 12.46 -10.81
CA ALA A 47 1.90 12.25 -10.83
C ALA A 47 1.51 10.77 -10.66
N ARG A 48 2.22 9.85 -11.34
CA ARG A 48 2.01 8.40 -11.19
C ARG A 48 2.26 7.92 -9.77
N ILE A 49 3.35 8.39 -9.15
CA ILE A 49 3.67 8.03 -7.77
C ILE A 49 2.57 8.48 -6.80
N VAL A 50 2.04 9.69 -6.99
CA VAL A 50 0.93 10.21 -6.18
C VAL A 50 -0.33 9.36 -6.38
N GLY A 51 -0.71 9.10 -7.64
CA GLY A 51 -1.89 8.28 -7.94
C GLY A 51 -1.79 6.86 -7.37
N ASP A 52 -0.62 6.24 -7.43
CA ASP A 52 -0.37 4.93 -6.82
C ASP A 52 -0.52 4.96 -5.29
N ALA A 53 -0.02 6.03 -4.65
CA ALA A 53 -0.15 6.20 -3.21
C ALA A 53 -1.61 6.40 -2.79
N GLU A 54 -2.36 7.22 -3.53
CA GLU A 54 -3.79 7.45 -3.32
C GLU A 54 -4.60 6.15 -3.47
N LEU A 55 -4.35 5.40 -4.54
CA LEU A 55 -5.04 4.12 -4.78
C LEU A 55 -4.77 3.10 -3.67
N ARG A 56 -3.51 3.02 -3.19
CA ARG A 56 -3.17 2.14 -2.06
C ARG A 56 -3.84 2.60 -0.77
N GLY A 57 -3.87 3.91 -0.50
CA GLY A 57 -4.56 4.48 0.65
C GLY A 57 -6.06 4.16 0.63
N PHE A 58 -6.70 4.38 -0.52
CA PHE A 58 -8.11 4.01 -0.73
C PHE A 58 -8.37 2.52 -0.50
N SER A 59 -7.57 1.65 -1.13
CA SER A 59 -7.74 0.19 -1.02
C SER A 59 -7.59 -0.30 0.42
N THR A 60 -6.60 0.24 1.14
CA THR A 60 -6.35 -0.10 2.55
C THR A 60 -7.51 0.36 3.42
N GLY A 61 -7.94 1.62 3.30
CA GLY A 61 -9.07 2.15 4.08
C GLY A 61 -10.39 1.44 3.78
N TRP A 62 -10.61 1.02 2.53
CA TRP A 62 -11.77 0.21 2.16
C TRP A 62 -11.74 -1.18 2.81
N GLN A 63 -10.59 -1.85 2.80
CA GLN A 63 -10.42 -3.16 3.46
C GLN A 63 -10.67 -3.05 4.97
N GLU A 64 -10.15 -2.01 5.62
CA GLU A 64 -10.39 -1.72 7.03
C GLU A 64 -11.88 -1.50 7.32
N ALA A 65 -12.56 -0.68 6.52
CA ALA A 65 -13.98 -0.43 6.65
C ALA A 65 -14.81 -1.72 6.50
N MET A 66 -14.50 -2.55 5.51
CA MET A 66 -15.18 -3.83 5.30
C MET A 66 -14.92 -4.84 6.41
N ALA A 67 -13.72 -4.85 7.00
CA ALA A 67 -13.41 -5.69 8.16
C ALA A 67 -14.26 -5.32 9.38
N THR A 68 -14.56 -4.05 9.61
CA THR A 68 -15.47 -3.62 10.70
C THR A 68 -16.94 -3.98 10.46
N ARG A 69 -17.32 -4.22 9.20
CA ARG A 69 -18.68 -4.57 8.79
C ARG A 69 -18.95 -6.07 8.81
N ALA A 70 -17.91 -6.89 8.88
CA ALA A 70 -18.05 -8.33 8.99
C ALA A 70 -18.66 -8.69 10.36
N PRO A 71 -19.74 -9.51 10.41
CA PRO A 71 -20.26 -9.99 11.67
C PRO A 71 -19.16 -10.76 12.41
N ALA A 72 -19.01 -10.50 13.72
CA ALA A 72 -18.03 -11.20 14.54
C ALA A 72 -18.15 -12.71 14.33
N PRO A 73 -17.05 -13.45 14.15
CA PRO A 73 -17.12 -14.91 14.02
C PRO A 73 -17.86 -15.43 15.25
N ALA A 74 -18.94 -16.19 15.01
CA ALA A 74 -19.76 -16.76 16.06
C ALA A 74 -18.85 -17.48 17.06
N ARG A 75 -18.69 -16.90 18.26
CA ARG A 75 -17.88 -17.50 19.31
C ARG A 75 -18.54 -18.85 19.61
N PRO A 76 -17.86 -19.99 19.41
CA PRO A 76 -18.46 -21.27 19.75
C PRO A 76 -18.79 -21.21 21.23
N LEU A 77 -20.09 -21.28 21.52
CA LEU A 77 -20.62 -21.28 22.88
C LEU A 77 -20.08 -22.56 23.50
N ARG A 78 -18.95 -22.45 24.20
CA ARG A 78 -18.32 -23.57 24.90
C ARG A 78 -19.39 -24.05 25.87
N ALA A 79 -20.01 -25.19 25.56
CA ALA A 79 -21.12 -25.74 26.32
C ALA A 79 -20.74 -25.71 27.80
N ALA A 80 -21.41 -24.85 28.56
CA ALA A 80 -21.23 -24.77 30.00
C ALA A 80 -21.61 -26.14 30.57
N GLY A 81 -20.65 -26.74 31.25
CA GLY A 81 -20.67 -28.02 31.94
C GLY A 81 -21.98 -28.80 31.95
N ALA A 82 -21.98 -29.93 31.24
CA ALA A 82 -22.70 -31.11 31.71
C ALA A 82 -22.10 -31.53 33.06
N GLY A 83 -22.59 -30.92 34.15
CA GLY A 83 -22.29 -31.38 35.51
C GLY A 83 -22.97 -32.75 35.73
N PRO A 84 -22.26 -33.76 36.28
CA PRO A 84 -22.89 -35.04 36.57
C PRO A 84 -23.97 -34.84 37.64
N ARG A 85 -25.20 -35.27 37.33
CA ARG A 85 -26.28 -35.37 38.31
C ARG A 85 -25.79 -36.23 39.47
N GLY A 86 -25.69 -35.63 40.66
CA GLY A 86 -25.30 -36.32 41.88
C GLY A 86 -26.19 -37.54 42.12
N THR A 87 -25.56 -38.70 42.24
CA THR A 87 -26.18 -39.90 42.79
C THR A 87 -26.42 -39.67 44.27
N ALA A 88 -27.68 -39.58 44.67
CA ALA A 88 -28.09 -39.59 46.06
C ALA A 88 -27.58 -40.87 46.74
N ALA A 89 -26.74 -40.71 47.76
CA ALA A 89 -26.34 -41.80 48.63
C ALA A 89 -27.54 -42.25 49.47
N ALA A 90 -27.85 -43.54 49.40
CA ALA A 90 -28.77 -44.18 50.35
C ALA A 90 -28.11 -44.26 51.74
N PRO A 91 -28.83 -44.00 52.83
CA PRO A 91 -28.31 -44.27 54.17
C PRO A 91 -28.52 -45.75 54.52
N GLY A 92 -27.54 -46.33 55.18
CA GLY A 92 -27.68 -47.55 55.99
C GLY A 92 -26.60 -47.57 57.07
N PRO A 93 -26.59 -48.56 57.98
CA PRO A 93 -27.70 -49.40 58.47
C PRO A 93 -28.53 -48.73 59.58
#